data_AF-A0A9W8AQI2-F1
#
_entry.id   AF-A0A9W8AQI2-F1
#
_cell.length_a   1.000
_cell.length_b   1.000
_cell.length_c   1.000
_cell.angle_alpha   90.00
_cell.angle_beta   90.00
_cell.angle_gamma   90.00
#
_symmetry.space_group_name_H-M   'P 1'
#
loop_
_entity.id
_entity.type
_entity.pdbx_description
1 polymer ?
#
loop_
_entity_poly.entity_id
_entity_poly.type
_entity_poly.pdbx_seq_one_letter_code
_entity_poly.pdbx_strand_id
1 'polypeptide(L)'
;MNLFHRNSFYNTDPFLVATACLYSACKVEELPHHLKSIVNEVRSYLASHKVPFKYEYCDVAEFECYLLEELDFYMIIYHPYHTLIKVFDDFKSEHSFLQTACFRTDVCLIYPPHLIAIAALYITCVINKNKGADLIAWFAKLNVDMAEVMEIAQDIIAMYDVWNNFKEGQALSTLDLLRTKARTLKME
;
A
#
# COMPACT_ATOMS: atom_id res chain seq x y z
N MET A 1 -0.51 4.18 4.95
CA MET A 1 0.08 5.35 4.26
C MET A 1 -0.50 6.65 4.82
N ASN A 2 -1.83 6.82 4.89
CA ASN A 2 -2.50 7.99 5.49
C ASN A 2 -2.00 8.36 6.90
N LEU A 3 -1.82 7.39 7.81
CA LEU A 3 -1.35 7.69 9.16
C LEU A 3 0.04 8.36 9.18
N PHE A 4 0.98 7.89 8.35
CA PHE A 4 2.34 8.41 8.30
C PHE A 4 2.46 9.71 7.51
N HIS A 5 1.41 10.13 6.81
CA HIS A 5 1.36 11.46 6.21
C HIS A 5 1.14 12.55 7.26
N ARG A 6 0.34 12.25 8.29
CA ARG A 6 0.03 13.18 9.40
C ARG A 6 0.98 13.02 10.59
N ASN A 7 1.49 11.81 10.82
CA ASN A 7 2.32 11.48 11.97
C ASN A 7 3.75 11.13 11.60
N SER A 8 4.69 11.62 12.41
CA SER A 8 6.11 11.30 12.27
C SER A 8 6.36 9.81 12.54
N PHE A 9 7.12 9.18 11.64
CA PHE A 9 7.53 7.78 11.77
C PHE A 9 8.35 7.50 13.04
N TYR A 10 8.92 8.54 13.66
CA TYR A 10 9.70 8.42 14.90
C TYR A 10 8.86 8.19 16.15
N ASN A 11 7.59 8.57 16.15
CA ASN A 11 6.78 8.57 17.38
C ASN A 11 6.15 7.21 17.68
N THR A 12 6.06 6.33 16.68
CA THR A 12 5.28 5.09 16.76
C THR A 12 6.03 3.91 16.15
N ASP A 13 5.94 2.73 16.76
CA ASP A 13 6.53 1.51 16.19
C ASP A 13 5.72 1.08 14.95
N PRO A 14 6.33 1.01 13.76
CA PRO A 14 5.61 0.66 12.52
C PRO A 14 4.99 -0.75 12.56
N PHE A 15 5.54 -1.69 13.34
CA PHE A 15 4.96 -3.02 13.45
C PHE A 15 3.67 -3.02 14.27
N LEU A 16 3.56 -2.14 15.28
CA LEU A 16 2.31 -1.95 16.03
C LEU A 16 1.24 -1.34 15.11
N VAL A 17 1.61 -0.28 14.38
CA VAL A 17 0.74 0.36 13.39
C VAL A 17 0.25 -0.64 12.36
N ALA A 18 1.15 -1.41 11.74
CA ALA A 18 0.81 -2.39 10.73
C ALA A 18 -0.17 -3.46 11.25
N THR A 19 0.03 -3.91 12.50
CA THR A 19 -0.85 -4.90 13.13
C THR A 19 -2.24 -4.35 13.39
N ALA A 20 -2.34 -3.13 13.93
CA ALA A 20 -3.63 -2.48 14.19
C ALA A 20 -4.36 -2.13 12.88
N CYS A 21 -3.65 -1.66 11.86
CA CYS A 21 -4.20 -1.42 10.53
C CYS A 21 -4.75 -2.71 9.90
N LEU A 22 -3.99 -3.81 9.98
CA LEU A 22 -4.42 -5.12 9.48
C LEU A 22 -5.70 -5.58 10.20
N TYR A 23 -5.72 -5.48 11.52
CA TYR A 23 -6.88 -5.86 12.32
C TYR A 23 -8.12 -5.03 11.98
N SER A 24 -7.96 -3.70 11.88
CA SER A 24 -9.05 -2.79 11.56
C SER A 24 -9.57 -3.00 10.13
N ALA A 25 -8.67 -3.22 9.16
CA ALA A 25 -9.03 -3.52 7.78
C ALA A 25 -9.82 -4.84 7.68
N CYS A 26 -9.40 -5.89 8.37
CA CYS A 26 -10.13 -7.16 8.43
C CYS A 26 -11.57 -6.99 8.95
N LYS A 27 -11.78 -6.13 9.95
CA LYS A 27 -13.14 -5.83 10.44
C LYS A 27 -14.00 -5.11 9.40
N VAL A 28 -13.41 -4.14 8.69
CA VAL A 28 -14.10 -3.31 7.70
C VAL A 28 -14.43 -4.10 6.43
N GLU A 29 -13.53 -4.98 5.99
CA GLU A 29 -13.71 -5.87 4.83
C GLU A 29 -14.56 -7.12 5.14
N GLU A 30 -15.31 -7.11 6.24
CA GLU A 30 -16.21 -8.19 6.67
C GLU A 30 -15.52 -9.56 6.87
N LEU A 31 -14.22 -9.55 7.19
CA LEU A 31 -13.41 -10.73 7.52
C LEU A 31 -12.88 -10.67 8.97
N PRO A 32 -13.77 -10.67 9.99
CA PRO A 32 -13.33 -10.47 11.37
C PRO A 32 -12.55 -11.68 11.90
N HIS A 33 -11.34 -11.42 12.38
CA HIS A 33 -10.50 -12.40 13.08
C HIS A 33 -10.33 -12.04 14.55
N HIS A 34 -10.10 -13.05 15.40
CA HIS A 34 -9.81 -12.80 16.81
C HIS A 34 -8.44 -12.11 16.97
N LEU A 35 -8.41 -11.03 17.75
CA LEU A 35 -7.20 -10.22 17.95
C LEU A 35 -6.02 -11.05 18.48
N LYS A 36 -6.28 -12.00 19.39
CA LYS A 36 -5.27 -12.91 19.91
C LYS A 36 -4.61 -13.76 18.81
N SER A 37 -5.38 -14.20 17.82
CA SER A 37 -4.85 -14.97 16.69
C SER A 37 -3.95 -14.12 15.82
N ILE A 38 -4.38 -12.90 15.46
CA ILE A 38 -3.56 -11.97 14.65
C ILE A 38 -2.23 -11.65 15.36
N VAL A 39 -2.28 -11.32 16.64
CA VAL A 39 -1.07 -11.01 17.42
C VAL A 39 -0.10 -12.20 17.48
N ASN A 40 -0.63 -13.42 17.61
CA ASN A 40 0.20 -14.64 17.60
C ASN A 40 0.84 -14.91 16.23
N GLU A 41 0.11 -14.70 15.13
CA GLU A 41 0.64 -14.84 13.77
C GLU A 41 1.73 -13.80 13.49
N VAL A 42 1.48 -12.53 13.81
CA VAL A 42 2.47 -11.44 13.66
C VAL A 42 3.72 -11.73 14.48
N ARG A 43 3.55 -12.20 15.74
CA ARG A 43 4.68 -12.56 16.59
C ARG A 43 5.50 -13.71 16.00
N SER A 44 4.84 -14.72 15.44
CA SER A 44 5.50 -15.87 14.80
C SER A 44 6.25 -15.45 13.53
N TYR A 45 5.64 -14.58 12.71
CA TYR A 45 6.25 -14.03 11.50
C TYR A 45 7.46 -13.13 11.80
N LEU A 46 7.38 -12.27 12.82
CA LEU A 46 8.50 -11.40 13.18
C LEU A 46 9.64 -12.19 13.86
N ALA A 47 9.31 -13.25 14.60
CA ALA A 47 10.31 -14.14 15.19
C ALA A 47 11.18 -14.83 14.12
N SER A 48 10.61 -15.24 12.97
CA SER A 48 11.38 -15.83 11.87
C SER A 48 12.36 -14.83 11.22
N HIS A 49 12.03 -13.54 11.25
CA HIS A 49 12.88 -12.45 10.77
C HIS A 49 13.79 -11.86 11.86
N LYS A 50 13.88 -12.49 13.03
CA LYS A 50 14.68 -12.05 14.20
C LYS A 50 14.29 -10.67 14.74
N VAL A 51 13.06 -10.22 14.48
CA VAL A 51 12.53 -8.95 14.99
C VAL A 51 11.65 -9.22 16.21
N PRO A 52 11.93 -8.63 17.39
CA PRO A 52 11.09 -8.84 18.56
C PRO A 52 9.80 -8.00 18.47
N PHE A 53 8.65 -8.67 18.56
CA PHE A 53 7.34 -8.06 18.76
C PHE A 53 7.00 -8.04 20.25
N LYS A 54 6.95 -6.84 20.84
CA LYS A 54 6.86 -6.65 22.30
C LYS A 54 5.44 -6.38 22.80
N TYR A 55 4.49 -6.18 21.90
CA TYR A 55 3.14 -5.75 22.24
C TYR A 55 2.22 -6.93 22.55
N GLU A 56 1.32 -6.71 23.48
CA GLU A 56 0.22 -7.62 23.79
C GLU A 56 -1.06 -7.21 23.05
N TYR A 57 -2.09 -8.06 23.13
CA TYR A 57 -3.38 -7.78 22.48
C TYR A 57 -4.07 -6.53 23.06
N CYS A 58 -3.84 -6.19 24.33
CA CYS A 58 -4.35 -4.95 24.93
C CYS A 58 -3.75 -3.71 24.26
N ASP A 59 -2.44 -3.70 24.03
CA ASP A 59 -1.75 -2.56 23.39
C ASP A 59 -2.25 -2.34 21.96
N VAL A 60 -2.49 -3.42 21.22
CA VAL A 60 -3.03 -3.34 19.85
C VAL A 60 -4.46 -2.83 19.85
N ALA A 61 -5.28 -3.21 20.83
CA ALA A 61 -6.65 -2.72 20.97
C ALA A 61 -6.68 -1.23 21.33
N GLU A 62 -5.78 -0.76 22.22
CA GLU A 62 -5.65 0.66 22.53
C GLU A 62 -5.22 1.45 21.29
N PHE A 63 -4.24 0.92 20.55
CA PHE A 63 -3.76 1.54 19.31
C PHE A 63 -4.80 1.55 18.19
N GLU A 64 -5.68 0.55 18.12
CA GLU A 64 -6.82 0.57 17.20
C GLU A 64 -7.71 1.79 17.46
N CYS A 65 -8.03 2.10 18.72
CA CYS A 65 -8.84 3.27 19.05
C CYS A 65 -8.16 4.57 18.60
N TYR A 66 -6.87 4.74 18.90
CA TYR A 66 -6.10 5.91 18.43
C TYR A 66 -6.06 6.01 16.90
N LEU A 67 -5.92 4.87 16.21
CA LEU A 67 -5.91 4.83 14.74
C LEU A 67 -7.23 5.32 14.14
N LEU A 68 -8.37 4.92 14.71
CA LEU A 68 -9.69 5.32 14.22
C LEU A 68 -9.93 6.81 14.40
N GLU A 69 -9.48 7.38 15.52
CA GLU A 69 -9.54 8.82 15.78
C GLU A 69 -8.68 9.60 14.78
N GLU A 70 -7.44 9.15 14.53
CA GLU A 70 -6.52 9.80 13.58
C GLU A 70 -6.98 9.75 12.11
N LEU A 71 -7.74 8.71 11.76
CA LEU A 71 -8.32 8.53 10.42
C LEU A 71 -9.66 9.26 10.26
N ASP A 72 -10.14 10.00 11.27
CA ASP A 72 -11.45 10.64 11.28
C ASP A 72 -12.58 9.66 10.90
N PHE A 73 -12.43 8.37 11.24
CA PHE A 73 -13.31 7.25 10.87
C PHE A 73 -13.52 7.02 9.35
N TYR A 74 -12.67 7.57 8.48
CA TYR A 74 -12.68 7.27 7.05
C TYR A 74 -12.01 5.91 6.77
N MET A 75 -12.81 4.84 6.88
CA MET A 75 -12.33 3.46 6.71
C MET A 75 -12.60 2.85 5.33
N ILE A 76 -13.47 3.47 4.53
CA ILE A 76 -13.82 2.97 3.20
C ILE A 76 -12.83 3.50 2.17
N ILE A 77 -12.10 2.59 1.52
CA ILE A 77 -11.12 2.92 0.48
C ILE A 77 -11.57 2.33 -0.85
N TYR A 78 -11.58 3.15 -1.91
CA TYR A 78 -11.91 2.69 -3.24
C TYR A 78 -10.68 2.12 -3.95
N HIS A 79 -10.68 0.80 -4.17
CA HIS A 79 -9.56 0.13 -4.82
C HIS A 79 -9.64 0.16 -6.36
N PRO A 80 -8.52 0.34 -7.07
CA PRO A 80 -8.47 0.33 -8.53
C PRO A 80 -8.75 -1.06 -9.13
N TYR A 81 -8.74 -2.12 -8.32
CA TYR A 81 -8.91 -3.51 -8.74
C TYR A 81 -10.20 -3.75 -9.56
N HIS A 82 -11.33 -3.22 -9.10
CA HIS A 82 -12.61 -3.40 -9.79
C HIS A 82 -12.61 -2.74 -11.18
N THR A 83 -12.00 -1.57 -11.31
CA THR A 83 -11.85 -0.88 -12.61
C THR A 83 -10.85 -1.60 -13.51
N LEU A 84 -9.75 -2.09 -12.93
CA LEU A 84 -8.74 -2.86 -13.64
C LEU A 84 -9.30 -4.13 -14.26
N ILE A 85 -10.15 -4.89 -13.56
CA ILE A 85 -10.78 -6.10 -14.13
C ILE A 85 -11.57 -5.75 -15.38
N LYS A 86 -12.45 -4.73 -15.31
CA LYS A 86 -13.28 -4.33 -16.44
C LYS A 86 -12.45 -3.92 -17.66
N VAL A 87 -11.39 -3.15 -17.41
CA VAL A 87 -10.48 -2.71 -18.47
C VAL A 87 -9.70 -3.90 -19.03
N PHE A 88 -9.18 -4.80 -18.21
CA PHE A 88 -8.43 -5.96 -18.68
C PHE A 88 -9.28 -6.99 -19.43
N ASP A 89 -10.56 -7.14 -19.05
CA ASP A 89 -11.53 -7.97 -19.75
C ASP A 89 -11.76 -7.47 -21.19
N ASP A 90 -11.89 -6.15 -21.38
CA ASP A 90 -12.03 -5.54 -22.71
C ASP A 90 -10.81 -5.81 -23.61
N PHE A 91 -9.61 -5.94 -23.04
CA PHE A 91 -8.36 -6.09 -23.79
C PHE A 91 -7.81 -7.52 -23.89
N LYS A 92 -8.47 -8.50 -23.25
CA LYS A 92 -8.04 -9.91 -23.17
C LYS A 92 -6.54 -10.03 -22.89
N SER A 93 -6.05 -9.21 -21.98
CA SER A 93 -4.65 -9.23 -21.52
C SER A 93 -4.57 -9.87 -20.16
N GLU A 94 -3.57 -10.72 -19.94
CA GLU A 94 -3.37 -11.38 -18.66
C GLU A 94 -3.19 -10.34 -17.54
N HIS A 95 -3.86 -10.60 -16.40
CA HIS A 95 -3.87 -9.76 -15.20
C HIS A 95 -2.44 -9.57 -14.67
N SER A 96 -1.77 -8.57 -15.22
CA SER A 96 -0.35 -8.35 -15.00
C SER A 96 -0.12 -7.64 -13.67
N PHE A 97 0.80 -8.19 -12.89
CA PHE A 97 1.65 -7.68 -11.78
C PHE A 97 1.53 -6.23 -11.25
N LEU A 98 1.01 -5.29 -12.03
CA LEU A 98 0.85 -3.86 -11.74
C LEU A 98 -0.13 -3.56 -10.60
N GLN A 99 -1.03 -4.48 -10.27
CA GLN A 99 -1.98 -4.30 -9.15
C GLN A 99 -1.26 -4.04 -7.82
N THR A 100 -0.18 -4.78 -7.56
CA THR A 100 0.60 -4.62 -6.32
C THR A 100 1.55 -3.43 -6.36
N ALA A 101 1.86 -2.89 -7.53
CA ALA A 101 2.74 -1.75 -7.67
C ALA A 101 2.07 -0.44 -7.22
N CYS A 102 0.79 -0.28 -7.50
CA CYS A 102 0.03 0.94 -7.17
C CYS A 102 -0.05 1.19 -5.66
N PHE A 103 -0.08 0.14 -4.84
CA PHE A 103 -0.13 0.25 -3.38
C PHE A 103 1.23 0.51 -2.72
N ARG A 104 2.32 0.51 -3.50
CA ARG A 104 3.66 0.84 -3.01
C ARG A 104 4.00 2.31 -3.19
N THR A 105 3.19 3.08 -3.92
CA THR A 105 3.36 4.50 -4.19
C THR A 105 2.24 5.33 -3.58
N ASP A 106 2.44 6.65 -3.48
CA ASP A 106 1.42 7.60 -3.00
C ASP A 106 0.28 7.82 -4.01
N VAL A 107 0.37 7.23 -5.20
CA VAL A 107 -0.59 7.37 -6.30
C VAL A 107 -2.01 7.03 -5.85
N CYS A 108 -2.20 6.00 -5.01
CA CYS A 108 -3.51 5.61 -4.49
C CYS A 108 -4.16 6.66 -3.57
N LEU A 109 -3.40 7.63 -3.06
CA LEU A 109 -3.90 8.72 -2.23
C LEU A 109 -4.16 10.00 -3.02
N ILE A 110 -3.43 10.20 -4.11
CA ILE A 110 -3.45 11.42 -4.91
C ILE A 110 -4.49 11.32 -6.03
N TYR A 111 -4.60 10.16 -6.67
CA TYR A 111 -5.38 10.00 -7.89
C TYR A 111 -6.59 9.08 -7.72
N PRO A 112 -7.70 9.36 -8.44
CA PRO A 112 -8.85 8.46 -8.49
C PRO A 112 -8.52 7.06 -9.05
N PRO A 113 -9.17 6.00 -8.55
CA PRO A 113 -8.86 4.61 -8.90
C PRO A 113 -9.02 4.28 -10.40
N HIS A 114 -9.85 5.02 -11.13
CA HIS A 114 -10.03 4.81 -12.57
C HIS A 114 -8.84 5.33 -13.40
N LEU A 115 -8.22 6.45 -13.02
CA LEU A 115 -7.02 6.96 -13.68
C LEU A 115 -5.83 6.02 -13.46
N ILE A 116 -5.70 5.49 -12.24
CA ILE A 116 -4.69 4.48 -11.91
C ILE A 116 -4.85 3.23 -12.80
N ALA A 117 -6.10 2.80 -13.02
CA ALA A 117 -6.37 1.65 -13.88
C ALA A 117 -5.97 1.91 -15.34
N ILE A 118 -6.27 3.10 -15.85
CA ILE A 118 -5.91 3.55 -17.21
C ILE A 118 -4.38 3.66 -17.35
N ALA A 119 -3.68 4.18 -16.34
CA ALA A 119 -2.22 4.26 -16.33
C ALA A 119 -1.55 2.87 -16.30
N ALA A 120 -2.10 1.93 -15.54
CA ALA A 120 -1.61 0.55 -15.54
C ALA A 120 -1.83 -0.13 -16.90
N LEU A 121 -2.98 0.11 -17.56
CA LEU A 121 -3.19 -0.33 -18.94
C LEU A 121 -2.15 0.29 -19.87
N TYR A 122 -1.93 1.60 -19.77
CA TYR A 122 -0.96 2.32 -20.59
C TYR A 122 0.45 1.71 -20.49
N ILE A 123 0.94 1.45 -19.27
CA ILE A 123 2.23 0.76 -19.04
C ILE A 123 2.25 -0.62 -19.72
N THR A 124 1.21 -1.42 -19.52
CA THR A 124 1.10 -2.76 -20.13
C THR A 124 1.18 -2.70 -21.65
N CYS A 125 0.61 -1.65 -22.26
CA CYS A 125 0.63 -1.45 -23.71
C CYS A 125 2.02 -1.05 -24.23
N VAL A 126 2.72 -0.17 -23.52
CA VAL A 126 4.09 0.23 -23.85
C VAL A 126 5.03 -0.98 -23.81
N ILE A 127 4.84 -1.87 -22.85
CA ILE A 127 5.61 -3.13 -22.74
C ILE A 127 5.22 -4.10 -23.87
N ASN A 128 3.92 -4.28 -24.12
CA ASN A 128 3.40 -5.18 -25.15
C ASN A 128 3.20 -4.47 -26.50
N LYS A 129 4.31 -4.22 -27.21
CA LYS A 129 4.36 -3.52 -28.52
C LYS A 129 3.42 -4.06 -29.61
N ASN A 130 2.88 -5.27 -29.46
CA ASN A 130 2.09 -5.96 -30.48
C ASN A 130 0.59 -5.56 -30.53
N LYS A 131 0.07 -4.77 -29.58
CA LYS A 131 -1.35 -4.34 -29.57
C LYS A 131 -1.57 -2.81 -29.73
N GLY A 132 -0.50 -2.05 -30.00
CA GLY A 132 -0.51 -0.58 -29.85
C GLY A 132 -1.53 0.22 -30.68
N ALA A 133 -1.91 -0.25 -31.88
CA ALA A 133 -2.78 0.52 -32.78
C ALA A 133 -4.26 0.58 -32.31
N ASP A 134 -4.83 -0.53 -31.86
CA ASP A 134 -6.22 -0.57 -31.35
C ASP A 134 -6.36 0.18 -30.02
N LEU A 135 -5.29 0.23 -29.25
CA LEU A 135 -5.24 0.88 -27.94
C LEU A 135 -5.20 2.40 -28.05
N ILE A 136 -4.42 2.98 -28.97
CA ILE A 136 -4.44 4.43 -29.22
C ILE A 136 -5.85 4.89 -29.62
N ALA A 137 -6.53 4.11 -30.47
CA ALA A 137 -7.91 4.37 -30.86
C ALA A 137 -8.89 4.22 -29.67
N TRP A 138 -8.62 3.33 -28.72
CA TRP A 138 -9.42 3.18 -27.51
C TRP A 138 -9.19 4.33 -26.52
N PHE A 139 -7.94 4.74 -26.27
CA PHE A 139 -7.61 5.90 -25.45
C PHE A 139 -8.19 7.18 -26.04
N ALA A 140 -8.20 7.35 -27.36
CA ALA A 140 -8.81 8.49 -28.03
C ALA A 140 -10.34 8.59 -27.85
N LYS A 141 -11.01 7.47 -27.51
CA LYS A 141 -12.44 7.47 -27.16
C LYS A 141 -12.70 7.85 -25.70
N LEU A 142 -11.69 7.76 -24.85
CA LEU A 142 -11.82 8.14 -23.45
C LEU A 142 -11.71 9.66 -23.30
N ASN A 143 -12.63 10.25 -22.55
CA ASN A 143 -12.55 11.65 -22.16
C ASN A 143 -11.72 11.79 -20.88
N VAL A 144 -10.43 11.48 -20.97
CA VAL A 144 -9.49 11.46 -19.85
C VAL A 144 -8.26 12.28 -20.21
N ASP A 145 -7.73 13.04 -19.24
CA ASP A 145 -6.48 13.77 -19.43
C ASP A 145 -5.30 12.79 -19.47
N MET A 146 -4.65 12.72 -20.63
CA MET A 146 -3.49 11.87 -20.82
C MET A 146 -2.25 12.39 -20.10
N ALA A 147 -2.19 13.67 -19.73
CA ALA A 147 -1.08 14.21 -18.93
C ALA A 147 -1.06 13.58 -17.52
N GLU A 148 -2.20 13.55 -16.82
CA GLU A 148 -2.32 12.91 -15.51
C GLU A 148 -2.00 11.41 -15.57
N VAL A 149 -2.48 10.72 -16.62
CA VAL A 149 -2.19 9.29 -16.84
C VAL A 149 -0.69 9.04 -17.00
N MET A 150 0.02 9.94 -17.70
CA MET A 150 1.46 9.85 -17.90
C MET A 150 2.24 10.07 -16.60
N GLU A 151 1.83 11.02 -15.76
CA GLU A 151 2.44 11.26 -14.45
C GLU A 151 2.31 10.02 -13.55
N ILE A 152 1.10 9.45 -13.46
CA ILE A 152 0.86 8.21 -12.71
C ILE A 152 1.74 7.07 -13.25
N ALA A 153 1.84 6.94 -14.58
CA ALA A 153 2.64 5.89 -15.18
C ALA A 153 4.13 6.04 -14.85
N GLN A 154 4.64 7.27 -14.85
CA GLN A 154 6.02 7.58 -14.47
C GLN A 154 6.28 7.23 -13.00
N ASP A 155 5.38 7.58 -12.08
CA ASP A 155 5.50 7.24 -10.65
C ASP A 155 5.57 5.73 -10.43
N ILE A 156 4.72 4.97 -11.15
CA ILE A 156 4.72 3.50 -11.08
C ILE A 156 6.04 2.92 -11.61
N ILE A 157 6.56 3.45 -12.73
CA ILE A 157 7.84 3.01 -13.31
C ILE A 157 9.00 3.34 -12.36
N ALA A 158 9.04 4.56 -11.82
CA ALA A 158 10.07 5.00 -10.87
C ALA A 158 10.10 4.11 -9.61
N MET A 159 8.93 3.63 -9.15
CA MET A 159 8.87 2.67 -8.06
C MET A 159 9.58 1.35 -8.39
N TYR A 160 9.45 0.83 -9.61
CA TYR A 160 10.17 -0.37 -10.02
C TYR A 160 11.69 -0.19 -10.02
N ASP A 161 12.18 1.01 -10.38
CA ASP A 161 13.62 1.32 -10.30
C ASP A 161 14.12 1.34 -8.85
N VAL A 162 13.34 1.92 -7.92
CA VAL A 162 13.65 1.88 -6.49
C VAL A 162 13.63 0.45 -5.97
N TRP A 163 12.62 -0.34 -6.35
CA TRP A 163 12.46 -1.72 -5.92
C TRP A 163 13.63 -2.60 -6.35
N ASN A 164 14.12 -2.43 -7.59
CA ASN A 164 15.29 -3.17 -8.09
C ASN A 164 16.56 -2.89 -7.27
N ASN A 165 16.67 -1.70 -6.68
CA ASN A 165 17.81 -1.30 -5.85
C ASN A 165 17.60 -1.56 -4.35
N PHE A 166 16.40 -2.01 -3.95
CA PHE A 166 16.03 -2.18 -2.55
C PHE A 166 16.73 -3.40 -1.92
N LYS A 167 17.34 -3.20 -0.75
CA LYS A 167 17.99 -4.25 0.03
C LYS A 167 17.31 -4.40 1.39
N GLU A 168 16.55 -5.47 1.54
CA GLU A 168 15.74 -5.74 2.74
C GLU A 168 16.57 -5.73 4.04
N GLY A 169 17.76 -6.33 4.03
CA GLY A 169 18.62 -6.36 5.22
C GLY A 169 19.10 -4.98 5.71
N GLN A 170 19.23 -4.00 4.80
CA GLN A 170 19.57 -2.62 5.17
C GLN A 170 18.36 -1.85 5.70
N ALA A 171 17.16 -2.17 5.20
CA ALA A 171 15.92 -1.58 5.70
C ALA A 171 15.65 -2.00 7.15
N LEU A 172 15.80 -3.30 7.46
CA LEU A 172 15.59 -3.82 8.81
C LEU A 172 16.58 -3.22 9.83
N SER A 173 17.86 -3.13 9.48
CA SER A 173 18.86 -2.53 10.36
C SER A 173 18.62 -1.03 10.61
N THR A 174 18.16 -0.31 9.58
CA THR A 174 17.78 1.10 9.71
C THR A 174 16.54 1.25 10.59
N LEU A 175 15.55 0.38 10.44
CA LEU A 175 14.35 0.37 11.29
C LEU A 175 14.70 0.12 12.76
N ASP A 176 15.61 -0.79 13.05
CA ASP A 176 16.07 -1.03 14.44
C ASP A 176 16.80 0.19 15.03
N LEU A 177 17.55 0.93 14.21
CA LEU A 177 18.17 2.20 14.62
C LEU A 177 17.13 3.29 14.92
N LEU A 178 16.08 3.40 14.10
CA LEU A 178 14.99 4.35 14.33
C LEU A 178 14.19 3.99 15.60
N ARG A 179 13.95 2.70 15.85
CA ARG A 179 13.27 2.19 17.06
C ARG A 179 14.03 2.49 18.35
N THR A 180 15.35 2.53 18.31
CA THR A 180 16.18 2.81 19.51
C THR A 180 16.18 4.29 19.90
N LYS A 181 16.10 5.21 18.94
CA LYS A 181 16.00 6.66 19.21
C LYS A 181 14.60 7.11 19.65
N ALA A 182 13.54 6.52 19.11
CA ALA A 182 12.17 6.77 19.57
C ALA A 182 11.98 6.45 21.07
N ARG A 183 12.73 5.46 21.58
CA ARG A 183 12.72 5.07 23.00
C ARG A 183 13.40 6.06 23.93
N THR A 184 14.34 6.87 23.45
CA THR A 184 15.10 7.80 24.31
C THR A 184 14.30 9.04 24.67
N LEU A 185 13.31 9.42 23.85
CA LEU A 185 12.49 10.63 24.05
C LEU A 185 11.33 10.46 25.06
N LYS A 186 11.07 9.23 25.53
CA LYS A 186 10.04 8.95 26.55
C LYS A 186 10.62 8.75 27.96
N MET A 187 11.91 9.04 28.18
CA MET A 187 12.57 8.89 29.49
C MET A 187 13.01 10.21 30.13
N GLU A 188 12.47 11.34 29.70
CA GLU A 188 12.62 12.65 30.34
C GLU A 188 11.26 13.27 30.65
#